data_AF-A0A348NIV1-F1
#
_entry.id   AF-A0A348NIV1-F1
#
_cell.length_a   1.000
_cell.length_b   1.000
_cell.length_c   1.000
_cell.angle_alpha   90.00
_cell.angle_beta   90.00
_cell.angle_gamma   90.00
#
_symmetry.space_group_name_H-M   'P 1'
#
loop_
_entity.id
_entity.type
_entity.pdbx_description
1 polymer ?
#
loop_
_entity_poly.entity_id
_entity_poly.type
_entity_poly.pdbx_seq_one_letter_code
_entity_poly.pdbx_strand_id
1 'polypeptide(L)'
;MQKSIVHYDMLAKPKKQAWYLTLLSWVMAFPNVWKHHLKVNKVNMKGLKPPYILLCTHAAFIDFSVTTAAIFPHTANYVVAIDGFINREQLLRNVGCICKRKFTNDIVLVRQIEHSLKVNKTIAAIYPEARYSISGTTAILPDSLGKLCKVMKVPVAVLNMHGDHLSSPVWNLTQRKIRLAADMTQIVTADEIKTISVAEINARIAKAFVYDEYRYLLESKQEMTFKDRAKGLHRVLYQCPHCLTEHEMESDGSRLWCGHCGKAYDMDTHGVLHGENGDGKFTSVPDWYEWERGNVKREIESGNYRFEDDVIVDSLPGSKGFIRLGNANLVHDRTGFHVKGVFDGVEFSLEKEPLANYSIHIEYDYLGKGADCISLSTLDDTYYLYPRHQKNVVTKLHFAAEELFKIVNAETKKK
;
A
#
# COMPACT_ATOMS: atom_id res chain seq x y z
N MET A 1 22.93 12.45 27.84
CA MET A 1 21.83 13.34 27.45
C MET A 1 21.01 12.65 26.37
N GLN A 2 19.86 12.07 26.72
CA GLN A 2 18.88 11.63 25.72
C GLN A 2 18.50 12.86 24.89
N LYS A 3 18.82 12.87 23.59
CA LYS A 3 18.30 13.89 22.68
C LYS A 3 16.78 13.84 22.79
N SER A 4 16.13 14.98 23.04
CA SER A 4 14.67 15.03 23.05
C SER A 4 14.16 14.56 21.68
N ILE A 5 13.38 13.48 21.68
CA ILE A 5 12.78 12.95 20.47
C ILE A 5 11.74 13.95 19.99
N VAL A 6 11.92 14.48 18.78
CA VAL A 6 10.98 15.44 18.19
C VAL A 6 9.91 14.67 17.41
N HIS A 7 8.70 14.63 17.96
CA HIS A 7 7.55 14.01 17.31
C HIS A 7 6.93 14.93 16.26
N TYR A 8 6.29 14.32 15.26
CA TYR A 8 5.54 15.06 14.25
C TYR A 8 4.29 15.73 14.85
N ASP A 9 4.05 17.00 14.54
CA ASP A 9 2.80 17.67 14.91
C ASP A 9 1.62 17.21 14.02
N MET A 10 0.87 16.24 14.51
CA MET A 10 -0.34 15.70 13.87
C MET A 10 -1.55 16.65 13.98
N LEU A 11 -1.52 17.63 14.89
CA LEU A 11 -2.62 18.55 15.15
C LEU A 11 -2.65 19.73 14.18
N ALA A 12 -1.49 20.13 13.65
CA ALA A 12 -1.38 21.16 12.63
C ALA A 12 -2.33 20.90 11.44
N LYS A 13 -3.20 21.88 11.18
CA LYS A 13 -4.27 21.78 10.18
C LYS A 13 -3.71 21.78 8.74
N PRO A 14 -4.29 21.00 7.83
CA PRO A 14 -3.90 21.04 6.43
C PRO A 14 -4.25 22.39 5.82
N LYS A 15 -3.32 22.95 5.05
CA LYS A 15 -3.52 24.20 4.32
C LYS A 15 -4.06 23.89 2.92
N LYS A 16 -4.64 24.89 2.24
CA LYS A 16 -4.80 24.80 0.79
C LYS A 16 -3.42 24.75 0.13
N GLN A 17 -3.30 23.98 -0.94
CA GLN A 17 -2.10 23.97 -1.76
C GLN A 17 -1.75 25.39 -2.19
N ALA A 18 -0.52 25.82 -1.93
CA ALA A 18 -0.06 27.14 -2.34
C ALA A 18 -0.06 27.26 -3.88
N TRP A 19 -0.54 28.40 -4.40
CA TRP A 19 -0.77 28.58 -5.84
C TRP A 19 0.48 28.30 -6.71
N TYR A 20 1.67 28.68 -6.24
CA TYR A 20 2.93 28.43 -6.96
C TYR A 20 3.32 26.95 -6.95
N LEU A 21 2.98 26.22 -5.88
CA LEU A 21 3.15 24.76 -5.81
C LEU A 21 2.12 24.03 -6.67
N THR A 22 0.95 24.63 -6.90
CA THR A 22 -0.03 24.11 -7.87
C THR A 22 0.55 24.11 -9.28
N LEU A 23 1.09 25.24 -9.74
CA LEU A 23 1.75 25.33 -11.04
C LEU A 23 2.92 24.35 -11.14
N LEU A 24 3.76 24.28 -10.11
CA LEU A 24 4.86 23.32 -10.05
C LEU A 24 4.37 21.88 -10.14
N SER A 25 3.29 21.52 -9.44
CA SER A 25 2.73 20.16 -9.49
C SER A 25 2.26 19.79 -10.89
N TRP A 26 1.70 20.73 -11.65
CA TRP A 26 1.33 20.49 -13.04
C TRP A 26 2.57 20.31 -13.92
N VAL A 27 3.57 21.18 -13.78
CA VAL A 27 4.82 21.06 -14.54
C VAL A 27 5.54 19.73 -14.26
N MET A 28 5.47 19.21 -13.04
CA MET A 28 6.05 17.92 -12.68
C MET A 28 5.21 16.72 -13.15
N ALA A 29 3.88 16.82 -13.11
CA ALA A 29 2.99 15.70 -13.44
C ALA A 29 2.82 15.48 -14.96
N PHE A 30 2.60 16.56 -15.72
CA PHE A 30 2.25 16.46 -17.14
C PHE A 30 3.32 15.81 -18.04
N PRO A 31 4.64 15.94 -17.79
CA PRO A 31 5.64 15.15 -18.50
C PRO A 31 5.41 13.64 -18.41
N ASN A 32 5.02 13.13 -17.23
CA ASN A 32 4.68 11.72 -17.06
C ASN A 32 3.38 11.37 -17.81
N VAL A 33 2.37 12.24 -17.75
CA VAL A 33 1.10 12.08 -18.50
C VAL A 33 1.36 11.89 -19.99
N TRP A 34 2.20 12.74 -20.59
CA TRP A 34 2.51 12.66 -22.02
C TRP A 34 3.41 11.48 -22.36
N LYS A 35 4.47 11.23 -21.57
CA LYS A 35 5.41 10.12 -21.77
C LYS A 35 4.71 8.76 -21.77
N HIS A 36 3.69 8.60 -20.92
CA HIS A 36 2.94 7.37 -20.76
C HIS A 36 1.58 7.35 -21.47
N HIS A 37 1.27 8.39 -22.26
CA HIS A 37 0.00 8.50 -23.00
C HIS A 37 -1.24 8.28 -22.13
N LEU A 38 -1.24 8.86 -20.92
CA LEU A 38 -2.32 8.66 -19.95
C LEU A 38 -3.69 9.01 -20.54
N LYS A 39 -4.64 8.08 -20.42
CA LYS A 39 -6.06 8.30 -20.72
C LYS A 39 -6.89 8.28 -19.44
N VAL A 40 -7.62 9.37 -19.19
CA VAL A 40 -8.53 9.45 -18.03
C VAL A 40 -9.97 9.40 -18.51
N ASN A 41 -10.66 8.30 -18.20
CA ASN A 41 -12.09 8.15 -18.43
C ASN A 41 -12.85 8.71 -17.23
N LYS A 42 -13.84 9.58 -17.46
CA LYS A 42 -14.64 10.19 -16.40
C LYS A 42 -16.08 9.70 -16.47
N VAL A 43 -16.52 8.95 -15.48
CA VAL A 43 -17.87 8.35 -15.40
C VAL A 43 -18.67 9.05 -14.31
N ASN A 44 -19.85 9.56 -14.65
CA ASN A 44 -20.72 10.31 -13.73
C ASN A 44 -20.07 11.55 -13.07
N MET A 45 -18.95 12.06 -13.60
CA MET A 45 -18.25 13.21 -13.03
C MET A 45 -18.78 14.58 -13.51
N LYS A 46 -19.75 14.59 -14.43
CA LYS A 46 -20.24 15.82 -15.07
C LYS A 46 -20.90 16.74 -14.02
N GLY A 47 -20.35 17.94 -13.86
CA GLY A 47 -20.85 18.93 -12.89
C GLY A 47 -20.35 18.75 -11.46
N LEU A 48 -19.63 17.67 -11.14
CA LEU A 48 -19.01 17.49 -9.83
C LEU A 48 -17.87 18.49 -9.65
N LYS A 49 -17.95 19.29 -8.57
CA LYS A 49 -16.93 20.26 -8.16
C LYS A 49 -16.53 20.01 -6.71
N PRO A 50 -15.31 20.38 -6.29
CA PRO A 50 -14.92 20.33 -4.88
C PRO A 50 -15.91 21.09 -3.98
N PRO A 51 -16.17 20.63 -2.73
CA PRO A 51 -15.49 19.52 -2.05
C PRO A 51 -16.13 18.15 -2.30
N TYR A 52 -15.28 17.13 -2.45
CA TYR A 52 -15.67 15.71 -2.46
C TYR A 52 -14.51 14.85 -1.98
N ILE A 53 -14.79 13.61 -1.59
CA ILE A 53 -13.76 12.62 -1.27
C ILE A 53 -13.35 11.93 -2.57
N LEU A 54 -12.04 11.86 -2.81
CA LEU A 54 -11.45 11.09 -3.89
C LEU A 54 -10.67 9.91 -3.30
N LEU A 55 -11.13 8.70 -3.58
CA LEU A 55 -10.45 7.47 -3.20
C LEU A 55 -9.64 6.97 -4.39
N CYS A 56 -8.34 6.76 -4.22
CA CYS A 56 -7.45 6.33 -5.29
C CYS A 56 -6.92 4.91 -5.03
N THR A 57 -6.83 4.07 -6.07
CA THR A 57 -5.99 2.86 -6.01
C THR A 57 -4.52 3.27 -5.84
N HIS A 58 -3.70 2.41 -5.23
CA HIS A 58 -2.32 2.73 -4.92
C HIS A 58 -1.36 1.66 -5.47
N ALA A 59 -0.59 2.01 -6.48
CA ALA A 59 0.20 1.05 -7.25
C ALA A 59 1.67 1.44 -7.36
N ALA A 60 1.97 2.72 -7.59
CA ALA A 60 3.33 3.22 -7.71
C ALA A 60 3.44 4.73 -7.40
N PHE A 61 4.64 5.30 -7.47
CA PHE A 61 4.79 6.74 -7.25
C PHE A 61 4.14 7.60 -8.36
N ILE A 62 3.93 7.01 -9.55
CA ILE A 62 3.32 7.71 -10.69
C ILE A 62 1.83 8.02 -10.47
N ASP A 63 1.17 7.35 -9.52
CA ASP A 63 -0.22 7.58 -9.12
C ASP A 63 -0.52 9.06 -8.82
N PHE A 64 0.44 9.78 -8.24
CA PHE A 64 0.30 11.21 -7.94
C PHE A 64 0.24 12.07 -9.21
N SER A 65 0.97 11.68 -10.27
CA SER A 65 0.91 12.34 -11.57
C SER A 65 -0.43 12.06 -12.26
N VAL A 66 -0.91 10.81 -12.19
CA VAL A 66 -2.22 10.39 -12.70
C VAL A 66 -3.35 11.14 -11.99
N THR A 67 -3.31 11.19 -10.65
CA THR A 67 -4.28 11.93 -9.84
C THR A 67 -4.30 13.41 -10.20
N THR A 68 -3.14 14.04 -10.29
CA THR A 68 -3.01 15.46 -10.65
C THR A 68 -3.66 15.75 -12.01
N ALA A 69 -3.46 14.88 -12.99
CA ALA A 69 -4.09 15.00 -14.31
C ALA A 69 -5.61 14.76 -14.25
N ALA A 70 -6.06 13.76 -13.49
CA ALA A 70 -7.47 13.40 -13.39
C ALA A 70 -8.32 14.52 -12.76
N ILE A 71 -7.80 15.19 -11.73
CA ILE A 71 -8.50 16.26 -11.02
C ILE A 71 -8.33 17.64 -11.65
N PHE A 72 -7.50 17.80 -12.68
CA PHE A 72 -7.25 19.09 -13.32
C PHE A 72 -8.56 19.79 -13.73
N PRO A 73 -8.72 21.10 -13.50
CA PRO A 73 -7.74 22.06 -12.94
C PRO A 73 -7.79 22.23 -11.42
N HIS A 74 -8.44 21.31 -10.69
CA HIS A 74 -8.58 21.39 -9.24
C HIS A 74 -7.33 20.87 -8.49
N THR A 75 -7.27 21.17 -7.19
CA THR A 75 -6.25 20.66 -6.26
C THR A 75 -6.89 19.83 -5.15
N ALA A 76 -6.07 19.01 -4.49
CA ALA A 76 -6.50 18.16 -3.40
C ALA A 76 -5.60 18.33 -2.18
N ASN A 77 -6.18 18.10 -1.01
CA ASN A 77 -5.42 17.75 0.19
C ASN A 77 -5.20 16.24 0.17
N TYR A 78 -3.94 15.81 0.25
CA TYR A 78 -3.55 14.41 0.14
C TYR A 78 -3.26 13.81 1.50
N VAL A 79 -3.82 12.65 1.80
CA VAL A 79 -3.39 11.87 2.96
C VAL A 79 -2.09 11.13 2.63
N VAL A 80 -1.00 11.45 3.34
CA VAL A 80 0.36 10.95 3.07
C VAL A 80 0.94 10.36 4.36
N ALA A 81 1.61 9.21 4.26
CA ALA A 81 2.24 8.58 5.41
C ALA A 81 3.50 9.34 5.88
N ILE A 82 3.86 9.21 7.16
CA ILE A 82 4.94 9.97 7.80
C ILE A 82 6.31 9.81 7.11
N ASP A 83 6.58 8.65 6.50
CA ASP A 83 7.78 8.39 5.70
C ASP A 83 7.93 9.38 4.53
N GLY A 84 6.83 9.80 3.91
CA GLY A 84 6.84 10.85 2.89
C GLY A 84 7.29 12.22 3.41
N PHE A 85 7.11 12.50 4.71
CA PHE A 85 7.46 13.77 5.33
C PHE A 85 8.94 13.89 5.73
N ILE A 86 9.72 12.80 5.64
CA ILE A 86 11.14 12.80 6.01
C ILE A 86 11.88 13.90 5.21
N ASN A 87 12.48 14.85 5.93
CA ASN A 87 13.20 16.00 5.40
C ASN A 87 12.39 16.92 4.45
N ARG A 88 11.05 16.76 4.41
CA ARG A 88 10.17 17.46 3.46
C ARG A 88 8.92 18.05 4.11
N GLU A 89 8.91 18.16 5.44
CA GLU A 89 7.70 18.54 6.17
C GLU A 89 7.07 19.86 5.72
N GLN A 90 7.85 20.94 5.69
CA GLN A 90 7.32 22.26 5.34
C GLN A 90 6.77 22.28 3.91
N LEU A 91 7.44 21.60 2.98
CA LEU A 91 7.00 21.46 1.60
C LEU A 91 5.64 20.74 1.55
N LEU A 92 5.55 19.54 2.14
CA LEU A 92 4.32 18.75 2.12
C LEU A 92 3.16 19.44 2.83
N ARG A 93 3.41 20.16 3.94
CA ARG A 93 2.40 20.99 4.60
C ARG A 93 1.87 22.10 3.69
N ASN A 94 2.73 22.73 2.89
CA ASN A 94 2.36 23.77 1.94
C ASN A 94 1.71 23.24 0.66
N VAL A 95 2.00 21.99 0.28
CA VAL A 95 1.24 21.26 -0.75
C VAL A 95 -0.16 20.90 -0.24
N GLY A 96 -0.37 20.88 1.08
CA GLY A 96 -1.64 20.55 1.70
C GLY A 96 -1.77 19.07 2.05
N CYS A 97 -0.65 18.37 2.26
CA CYS A 97 -0.67 16.99 2.72
C CYS A 97 -1.12 16.90 4.19
N ILE A 98 -1.92 15.89 4.49
CA ILE A 98 -2.32 15.47 5.83
C ILE A 98 -1.45 14.26 6.19
N CYS A 99 -0.66 14.39 7.25
CA CYS A 99 0.16 13.28 7.74
C CYS A 99 -0.72 12.18 8.36
N LYS A 100 -0.39 10.92 8.08
CA LYS A 100 -0.94 9.75 8.77
C LYS A 100 0.16 8.78 9.15
N ARG A 101 -0.16 7.90 10.11
CA ARG A 101 0.56 6.63 10.30
C ARG A 101 -0.22 5.51 9.62
N LYS A 102 0.49 4.49 9.11
CA LYS A 102 -0.13 3.40 8.35
C LYS A 102 -0.83 2.47 9.34
N PHE A 103 -1.99 1.95 8.94
CA PHE A 103 -2.77 0.97 9.71
C PHE A 103 -3.17 1.39 11.15
N THR A 104 -3.24 2.69 11.46
CA THR A 104 -3.74 3.20 12.75
C THR A 104 -5.15 3.79 12.65
N ASN A 105 -5.91 3.68 13.73
CA ASN A 105 -7.22 4.33 13.88
C ASN A 105 -7.04 5.74 14.48
N ASP A 106 -6.80 6.72 13.61
CA ASP A 106 -6.51 8.09 14.02
C ASP A 106 -7.73 9.03 13.88
N ILE A 107 -8.29 9.46 15.02
CA ILE A 107 -9.39 10.44 15.06
C ILE A 107 -8.92 11.83 14.59
N VAL A 108 -7.66 12.18 14.80
CA VAL A 108 -7.08 13.44 14.34
C VAL A 108 -7.11 13.49 12.82
N LEU A 109 -6.71 12.41 12.13
CA LEU A 109 -6.81 12.28 10.68
C LEU A 109 -8.23 12.57 10.16
N VAL A 110 -9.26 12.00 10.80
CA VAL A 110 -10.67 12.26 10.44
C VAL A 110 -11.01 13.75 10.53
N ARG A 111 -10.57 14.42 11.59
CA ARG A 111 -10.75 15.88 11.78
C ARG A 111 -9.98 16.70 10.75
N GLN A 112 -8.80 16.25 10.30
CA GLN A 112 -8.04 16.94 9.25
C GLN A 112 -8.71 16.81 7.89
N ILE A 113 -9.25 15.62 7.57
CA ILE A 113 -10.04 15.39 6.36
C ILE A 113 -11.30 16.29 6.37
N GLU A 114 -11.99 16.35 7.50
CA GLU A 114 -13.13 17.26 7.68
C GLU A 114 -12.75 18.72 7.44
N HIS A 115 -11.61 19.17 7.98
CA HIS A 115 -11.10 20.52 7.76
C HIS A 115 -10.85 20.80 6.27
N SER A 116 -10.24 19.85 5.55
CA SER A 116 -10.04 19.96 4.10
C SER A 116 -11.36 20.13 3.33
N LEU A 117 -12.37 19.35 3.68
CA LEU A 117 -13.66 19.38 2.99
C LEU A 117 -14.50 20.60 3.36
N LYS A 118 -14.61 20.95 4.65
CA LYS A 118 -15.54 21.98 5.14
C LYS A 118 -14.94 23.38 5.18
N VAL A 119 -13.66 23.50 5.54
CA VAL A 119 -12.96 24.80 5.65
C VAL A 119 -12.20 25.11 4.38
N ASN A 120 -11.33 24.20 3.93
CA ASN A 120 -10.56 24.44 2.71
C ASN A 120 -11.40 24.32 1.44
N LYS A 121 -12.52 23.59 1.49
CA LYS A 121 -13.40 23.33 0.34
C LYS A 121 -12.65 22.72 -0.85
N THR A 122 -11.72 21.81 -0.55
CA THR A 122 -10.86 21.11 -1.51
C THR A 122 -11.31 19.66 -1.70
N ILE A 123 -10.69 18.96 -2.64
CA ILE A 123 -10.81 17.50 -2.74
C ILE A 123 -9.98 16.89 -1.59
N ALA A 124 -10.52 15.89 -0.90
CA ALA A 124 -9.72 15.08 0.03
C ALA A 124 -9.31 13.78 -0.68
N ALA A 125 -8.05 13.69 -1.12
CA ALA A 125 -7.51 12.54 -1.82
C ALA A 125 -6.92 11.53 -0.81
N ILE A 126 -7.41 10.29 -0.87
CA ILE A 126 -7.08 9.22 0.07
C ILE A 126 -6.73 7.97 -0.73
N TYR A 127 -5.60 7.34 -0.39
CA TYR A 127 -5.20 6.03 -0.88
C TYR A 127 -5.52 4.99 0.23
N PRO A 128 -6.73 4.39 0.23
CA PRO A 128 -7.20 3.59 1.36
C PRO A 128 -6.46 2.25 1.51
N GLU A 129 -5.82 1.76 0.45
CA GLU A 129 -4.96 0.55 0.49
C GLU A 129 -3.71 0.77 1.36
N ALA A 130 -3.37 2.02 1.68
CA ALA A 130 -2.33 2.46 2.63
C ALA A 130 -0.88 2.05 2.32
N ARG A 131 -0.67 1.28 1.26
CA ARG A 131 0.62 0.88 0.67
C ARG A 131 0.43 0.63 -0.82
N TYR A 132 1.53 0.55 -1.57
CA TYR A 132 1.49 0.12 -2.97
C TYR A 132 0.98 -1.33 -3.09
N SER A 133 0.26 -1.63 -4.16
CA SER A 133 -0.13 -2.99 -4.53
C SER A 133 1.11 -3.87 -4.70
N ILE A 134 1.10 -5.01 -3.99
CA ILE A 134 2.22 -5.95 -3.96
C ILE A 134 2.26 -6.80 -5.23
N SER A 135 1.09 -7.29 -5.65
CA SER A 135 0.89 -8.21 -6.78
C SER A 135 0.19 -7.57 -7.98
N GLY A 136 -0.06 -6.26 -7.97
CA GLY A 136 -0.78 -5.58 -9.05
C GLY A 136 -2.29 -5.86 -9.06
N THR A 137 -2.84 -6.30 -7.93
CA THR A 137 -4.28 -6.56 -7.74
C THR A 137 -4.80 -5.85 -6.49
N THR A 138 -6.13 -5.74 -6.41
CA THR A 138 -6.86 -5.11 -5.30
C THR A 138 -6.35 -5.57 -3.93
N ALA A 139 -5.99 -4.61 -3.07
CA ALA A 139 -5.65 -4.87 -1.68
C ALA A 139 -6.88 -4.81 -0.76
N ILE A 140 -6.74 -5.33 0.46
CA ILE A 140 -7.78 -5.19 1.48
C ILE A 140 -8.05 -3.71 1.79
N LEU A 141 -9.33 -3.36 1.92
CA LEU A 141 -9.78 -2.02 2.30
C LEU A 141 -10.35 -2.03 3.72
N PRO A 142 -10.19 -0.93 4.48
CA PRO A 142 -10.77 -0.84 5.83
C PRO A 142 -12.28 -0.64 5.78
N ASP A 143 -13.03 -1.42 6.57
CA ASP A 143 -14.49 -1.28 6.73
C ASP A 143 -14.92 0.11 7.22
N SER A 144 -14.02 0.82 7.91
CA SER A 144 -14.26 2.17 8.42
C SER A 144 -14.35 3.24 7.33
N LEU A 145 -13.97 2.92 6.09
CA LEU A 145 -13.96 3.87 4.97
C LEU A 145 -15.37 4.37 4.62
N GLY A 146 -16.36 3.49 4.54
CA GLY A 146 -17.75 3.87 4.30
C GLY A 146 -18.32 4.74 5.42
N LYS A 147 -17.91 4.48 6.68
CA LYS A 147 -18.29 5.32 7.83
C LYS A 147 -17.67 6.72 7.70
N LEU A 148 -16.39 6.81 7.33
CA LEU A 148 -15.73 8.09 7.04
C LEU A 148 -16.49 8.87 5.97
N CYS A 149 -16.77 8.26 4.81
CA CYS A 149 -17.53 8.89 3.73
C CYS A 149 -18.91 9.37 4.18
N LYS A 150 -19.66 8.53 4.92
CA LYS A 150 -21.00 8.86 5.42
C LYS A 150 -20.98 10.05 6.38
N VAL A 151 -20.00 10.12 7.27
CA VAL A 151 -19.85 11.22 8.25
C VAL A 151 -19.54 12.54 7.56
N MET A 152 -18.75 12.54 6.49
CA MET A 152 -18.37 13.75 5.77
C MET A 152 -19.54 14.37 4.98
N LYS A 153 -20.54 13.58 4.59
CA LYS A 153 -21.75 14.03 3.87
C LYS A 153 -21.43 14.81 2.58
N VAL A 154 -20.37 14.42 1.88
CA VAL A 154 -19.97 14.95 0.57
C VAL A 154 -20.01 13.83 -0.48
N PRO A 155 -20.04 14.15 -1.78
CA PRO A 155 -19.88 13.15 -2.83
C PRO A 155 -18.61 12.32 -2.67
N VAL A 156 -18.64 11.10 -3.21
CA VAL A 156 -17.49 10.18 -3.23
C VAL A 156 -17.21 9.78 -4.66
N ALA A 157 -15.96 9.98 -5.09
CA ALA A 157 -15.44 9.50 -6.35
C ALA A 157 -14.28 8.52 -6.11
N VAL A 158 -14.12 7.57 -7.02
CA VAL A 158 -13.00 6.63 -7.05
C VAL A 158 -12.17 6.91 -8.30
N LEU A 159 -10.85 6.91 -8.17
CA LEU A 159 -9.89 6.93 -9.26
C LEU A 159 -9.18 5.58 -9.28
N ASN A 160 -9.62 4.70 -10.17
CA ASN A 160 -9.01 3.39 -10.40
C ASN A 160 -7.97 3.54 -11.52
N MET A 161 -6.70 3.28 -11.20
CA MET A 161 -5.54 3.52 -12.07
C MET A 161 -5.02 2.20 -12.63
N HIS A 162 -4.63 2.23 -13.91
CA HIS A 162 -4.19 1.05 -14.65
C HIS A 162 -2.83 1.27 -15.32
N GLY A 163 -1.94 0.28 -15.18
CA GLY A 163 -0.58 0.28 -15.70
C GLY A 163 0.46 0.88 -14.74
N ASP A 164 0.01 1.51 -13.66
CA ASP A 164 0.85 2.19 -12.68
C ASP A 164 1.74 1.15 -11.94
N HIS A 165 1.19 -0.01 -11.54
CA HIS A 165 1.98 -1.08 -10.90
C HIS A 165 3.01 -1.63 -11.89
N LEU A 166 2.58 -1.90 -13.12
CA LEU A 166 3.44 -2.44 -14.17
C LEU A 166 4.54 -1.45 -14.57
N SER A 167 4.36 -0.15 -14.34
CA SER A 167 5.37 0.87 -14.63
C SER A 167 6.55 0.82 -13.65
N SER A 168 6.30 0.46 -12.39
CA SER A 168 7.32 0.49 -11.33
C SER A 168 6.79 -0.23 -10.09
N PRO A 169 6.70 -1.56 -10.11
CA PRO A 169 6.13 -2.31 -9.00
C PRO A 169 6.98 -2.14 -7.74
N VAL A 170 6.38 -2.28 -6.55
CA VAL A 170 7.07 -2.01 -5.27
C VAL A 170 8.31 -2.90 -5.04
N TRP A 171 8.35 -4.08 -5.64
CA TRP A 171 9.49 -5.01 -5.61
C TRP A 171 10.56 -4.72 -6.68
N ASN A 172 10.31 -3.79 -7.60
CA ASN A 172 11.28 -3.31 -8.59
C ASN A 172 10.94 -1.88 -9.04
N LEU A 173 11.55 -0.90 -8.38
CA LEU A 173 11.29 0.53 -8.58
C LEU A 173 11.88 1.11 -9.88
N THR A 174 12.46 0.27 -10.74
CA THR A 174 12.98 0.70 -12.04
C THR A 174 11.81 1.03 -12.94
N GLN A 175 11.80 2.27 -13.46
CA GLN A 175 10.72 2.77 -14.29
C GLN A 175 10.67 2.05 -15.65
N ARG A 176 9.48 1.60 -16.02
CA ARG A 176 9.14 0.86 -17.24
C ARG A 176 8.20 1.71 -18.09
N LYS A 177 8.29 1.56 -19.42
CA LYS A 177 7.44 2.30 -20.36
C LYS A 177 6.12 1.56 -20.58
N ILE A 178 5.16 1.78 -19.69
CA ILE A 178 3.80 1.23 -19.77
C ILE A 178 2.81 2.35 -20.08
N ARG A 179 1.77 2.06 -20.87
CA ARG A 179 0.69 3.03 -21.12
C ARG A 179 -0.24 3.07 -19.92
N LEU A 180 -0.53 4.28 -19.44
CA LEU A 180 -1.40 4.46 -18.29
C LEU A 180 -2.83 4.74 -18.71
N ALA A 181 -3.77 4.25 -17.91
CA ALA A 181 -5.17 4.62 -17.99
C ALA A 181 -5.71 4.85 -16.57
N ALA A 182 -6.80 5.61 -16.45
CA ALA A 182 -7.49 5.73 -15.18
C ALA A 182 -9.00 5.96 -15.38
N ASP A 183 -9.80 5.32 -14.55
CA ASP A 183 -11.25 5.48 -14.51
C ASP A 183 -11.63 6.26 -13.26
N MET A 184 -12.05 7.51 -13.47
CA MET A 184 -12.55 8.39 -12.41
C MET A 184 -14.07 8.35 -12.39
N THR A 185 -14.64 7.67 -11.39
CA THR A 185 -16.07 7.41 -11.29
C THR A 185 -16.67 8.05 -10.04
N GLN A 186 -17.72 8.86 -10.18
CA GLN A 186 -18.55 9.24 -9.03
C GLN A 186 -19.42 8.05 -8.63
N ILE A 187 -19.14 7.48 -7.46
CA ILE A 187 -19.84 6.27 -6.95
C ILE A 187 -20.98 6.61 -5.99
N VAL A 188 -20.92 7.79 -5.36
CA VAL A 188 -21.96 8.29 -4.45
C VAL A 188 -22.17 9.79 -4.67
N THR A 189 -23.42 10.19 -4.88
CA THR A 189 -23.82 11.59 -5.01
C THR A 189 -24.07 12.28 -3.67
N ALA A 190 -24.17 13.62 -3.69
CA ALA A 190 -24.47 14.41 -2.49
C ALA A 190 -25.85 14.10 -1.88
N ASP A 191 -26.79 13.56 -2.67
CA ASP A 191 -28.12 13.18 -2.19
C ASP A 191 -28.16 11.74 -1.71
N GLU A 192 -27.57 10.80 -2.45
CA GLU A 192 -27.45 9.41 -2.01
C GLU A 192 -26.70 9.28 -0.68
N ILE A 193 -25.61 10.04 -0.46
CA ILE A 193 -24.82 9.94 0.77
C ILE A 193 -25.65 10.22 2.03
N LYS A 194 -26.79 10.91 1.92
CA LYS A 194 -27.70 11.17 3.05
C LYS A 194 -28.53 9.94 3.41
N THR A 195 -28.92 9.13 2.43
CA THR A 195 -29.90 8.05 2.58
C THR A 195 -29.29 6.65 2.62
N ILE A 196 -28.27 6.36 1.81
CA ILE A 196 -27.72 4.99 1.69
C ILE A 196 -26.97 4.54 2.96
N SER A 197 -26.94 3.24 3.24
CA SER A 197 -26.27 2.69 4.42
C SER A 197 -24.74 2.72 4.31
N VAL A 198 -24.02 2.59 5.43
CA VAL A 198 -22.55 2.44 5.43
C VAL A 198 -22.12 1.18 4.66
N ALA A 199 -22.87 0.08 4.81
CA ALA A 199 -22.60 -1.17 4.10
C ALA A 199 -22.72 -1.01 2.58
N GLU A 200 -23.75 -0.29 2.11
CA GLU A 200 -23.93 0.02 0.68
C GLU A 200 -22.77 0.87 0.14
N ILE A 201 -22.31 1.88 0.91
CA ILE A 201 -21.13 2.67 0.52
C ILE A 201 -19.89 1.79 0.39
N ASN A 202 -19.62 0.94 1.38
CA ASN A 202 -18.49 0.01 1.35
C ASN A 202 -18.58 -0.95 0.15
N ALA A 203 -19.77 -1.47 -0.17
CA ALA A 203 -19.96 -2.35 -1.32
C ALA A 203 -19.66 -1.64 -2.65
N ARG A 204 -20.11 -0.39 -2.81
CA ARG A 204 -19.80 0.43 -4.00
C ARG A 204 -18.32 0.75 -4.11
N ILE A 205 -17.66 1.08 -3.00
CA ILE A 205 -16.21 1.30 -2.97
C ILE A 205 -15.47 0.02 -3.37
N ALA A 206 -15.78 -1.12 -2.74
CA ALA A 206 -15.15 -2.40 -3.03
C ALA A 206 -15.29 -2.76 -4.52
N LYS A 207 -16.48 -2.58 -5.10
CA LYS A 207 -16.72 -2.81 -6.53
C LYS A 207 -15.86 -1.89 -7.42
N ALA A 208 -15.73 -0.61 -7.06
CA ALA A 208 -14.95 0.35 -7.84
C ALA A 208 -13.43 0.19 -7.70
N PHE A 209 -12.96 -0.50 -6.65
CA PHE A 209 -11.55 -0.82 -6.40
C PHE A 209 -11.10 -2.16 -6.98
N VAL A 210 -11.96 -2.88 -7.72
CA VAL A 210 -11.54 -4.10 -8.41
C VAL A 210 -10.61 -3.72 -9.56
N TYR A 211 -9.38 -4.23 -9.54
CA TYR A 211 -8.40 -4.09 -10.63
C TYR A 211 -7.46 -5.29 -10.67
N ASP A 212 -6.91 -5.52 -11.86
CA ASP A 212 -5.92 -6.55 -12.15
C ASP A 212 -5.00 -6.01 -13.25
N GLU A 213 -3.80 -5.61 -12.85
CA GLU A 213 -2.85 -4.92 -13.71
C GLU A 213 -2.32 -5.85 -14.81
N TYR A 214 -2.13 -7.14 -14.51
CA TYR A 214 -1.69 -8.14 -15.50
C TYR A 214 -2.78 -8.39 -16.55
N ARG A 215 -4.05 -8.42 -16.14
CA ARG A 215 -5.17 -8.46 -17.08
C ARG A 215 -5.25 -7.20 -17.93
N TYR A 216 -5.08 -6.02 -17.32
CA TYR A 216 -5.03 -4.77 -18.06
C TYR A 216 -3.94 -4.79 -19.15
N LEU A 217 -2.74 -5.31 -18.85
CA LEU A 217 -1.65 -5.48 -19.83
C LEU A 217 -2.11 -6.27 -21.07
N LEU A 218 -2.78 -7.41 -20.84
CA LEU A 218 -3.32 -8.29 -21.89
C LEU A 218 -4.44 -7.61 -22.69
N GLU A 219 -5.44 -7.04 -22.01
CA GLU A 219 -6.63 -6.45 -22.65
C GLU A 219 -6.29 -5.20 -23.48
N SER A 220 -5.32 -4.41 -23.00
CA SER A 220 -4.84 -3.22 -23.70
C SER A 220 -3.80 -3.54 -24.79
N LYS A 221 -3.49 -4.83 -25.01
CA LYS A 221 -2.58 -5.34 -26.05
C LYS A 221 -1.22 -4.62 -26.06
N GLN A 222 -0.70 -4.38 -24.87
CA GLN A 222 0.61 -3.77 -24.67
C GLN A 222 1.60 -4.80 -24.15
N GLU A 223 2.88 -4.52 -24.39
CA GLU A 223 3.97 -5.40 -24.01
C GLU A 223 4.89 -4.69 -23.01
N MET A 224 5.21 -5.39 -21.93
CA MET A 224 6.25 -5.04 -20.97
C MET A 224 7.60 -5.56 -21.48
N THR A 225 8.23 -4.82 -22.39
CA THR A 225 9.53 -5.20 -23.01
C THR A 225 10.74 -4.99 -22.10
N PHE A 226 10.52 -4.61 -20.84
CA PHE A 226 11.59 -4.41 -19.87
C PHE A 226 12.35 -5.71 -19.63
N LYS A 227 13.68 -5.67 -19.72
CA LYS A 227 14.54 -6.86 -19.60
C LYS A 227 14.52 -7.47 -18.19
N ASP A 228 14.43 -6.63 -17.16
CA ASP A 228 14.45 -7.05 -15.76
C ASP A 228 13.03 -7.15 -15.17
N ARG A 229 12.07 -7.62 -16.00
CA ARG A 229 10.64 -7.63 -15.66
C ARG A 229 10.25 -8.58 -14.54
N ALA A 230 10.99 -9.66 -14.31
CA ALA A 230 10.80 -10.57 -13.17
C ALA A 230 11.78 -10.30 -12.03
N LYS A 231 12.81 -9.45 -12.22
CA LYS A 231 13.80 -9.16 -11.19
C LYS A 231 13.16 -8.54 -9.95
N GLY A 232 13.34 -9.20 -8.80
CA GLY A 232 12.76 -8.86 -7.51
C GLY A 232 11.47 -9.62 -7.18
N LEU A 233 10.88 -10.32 -8.15
CA LEU A 233 9.57 -10.97 -8.00
C LEU A 233 9.56 -12.11 -6.97
N HIS A 234 10.71 -12.76 -6.73
CA HIS A 234 10.86 -13.79 -5.69
C HIS A 234 10.54 -13.31 -4.27
N ARG A 235 10.56 -12.00 -4.02
CA ARG A 235 10.14 -11.42 -2.72
C ARG A 235 8.63 -11.45 -2.57
N VAL A 236 7.90 -11.35 -3.68
CA VAL A 236 6.44 -11.47 -3.73
C VAL A 236 6.02 -12.92 -3.82
N LEU A 237 6.65 -13.69 -4.71
CA LEU A 237 6.41 -15.11 -4.94
C LEU A 237 7.51 -15.92 -4.24
N TYR A 238 7.41 -16.00 -2.91
CA TYR A 238 8.46 -16.53 -2.05
C TYR A 238 8.39 -18.05 -1.86
N GLN A 239 7.30 -18.71 -2.24
CA GLN A 239 7.09 -20.14 -2.03
C GLN A 239 7.01 -20.91 -3.34
N CYS A 240 7.76 -22.01 -3.44
CA CYS A 240 7.77 -22.83 -4.64
C CYS A 240 6.49 -23.69 -4.75
N PRO A 241 5.75 -23.64 -5.88
CA PRO A 241 4.53 -24.44 -6.06
C PRO A 241 4.79 -25.91 -6.40
N HIS A 242 6.05 -26.29 -6.59
CA HIS A 242 6.45 -27.65 -6.94
C HIS A 242 6.89 -28.46 -5.72
N CYS A 243 7.75 -27.87 -4.87
CA CYS A 243 8.29 -28.55 -3.69
C CYS A 243 7.85 -27.93 -2.36
N LEU A 244 7.04 -26.86 -2.38
CA LEU A 244 6.52 -26.13 -1.21
C LEU A 244 7.56 -25.40 -0.35
N THR A 245 8.84 -25.51 -0.67
CA THR A 245 9.92 -24.77 0.01
C THR A 245 9.68 -23.27 -0.09
N GLU A 246 9.75 -22.59 1.05
CA GLU A 246 9.61 -21.14 1.20
C GLU A 246 10.96 -20.44 1.19
N HIS A 247 10.98 -19.17 0.81
CA HIS A 247 12.11 -18.23 0.92
C HIS A 247 13.37 -18.63 0.15
N GLU A 248 13.30 -19.68 -0.67
CA GLU A 248 14.35 -20.12 -1.60
C GLU A 248 14.01 -19.84 -3.07
N MET A 249 13.01 -19.00 -3.33
CA MET A 249 12.75 -18.48 -4.66
C MET A 249 13.77 -17.37 -4.97
N GLU A 250 14.20 -17.30 -6.23
CA GLU A 250 15.17 -16.34 -6.75
C GLU A 250 14.69 -15.81 -8.12
N SER A 251 15.07 -14.58 -8.48
CA SER A 251 14.67 -14.01 -9.77
C SER A 251 15.68 -13.01 -10.30
N ASP A 252 15.93 -13.02 -11.62
CA ASP A 252 16.71 -12.02 -12.32
C ASP A 252 16.31 -11.96 -13.80
N GLY A 253 16.45 -10.79 -14.43
CA GLY A 253 15.96 -10.59 -15.80
C GLY A 253 14.46 -10.85 -15.91
N SER A 254 14.07 -11.77 -16.79
CA SER A 254 12.71 -12.30 -16.95
C SER A 254 12.45 -13.61 -16.20
N ARG A 255 13.45 -14.17 -15.52
CA ARG A 255 13.40 -15.53 -14.97
C ARG A 255 13.11 -15.51 -13.47
N LEU A 256 12.37 -16.52 -13.02
CA LEU A 256 12.06 -16.83 -11.62
C LEU A 256 12.31 -18.33 -11.40
N TRP A 257 13.07 -18.74 -10.38
CA TRP A 257 13.38 -20.15 -10.13
C TRP A 257 13.46 -20.46 -8.64
N CYS A 258 13.32 -21.74 -8.31
CA CYS A 258 13.51 -22.25 -6.96
C CYS A 258 14.95 -22.73 -6.79
N GLY A 259 15.68 -22.19 -5.81
CA GLY A 259 17.02 -22.62 -5.42
C GLY A 259 17.06 -24.06 -4.88
N HIS A 260 15.96 -24.53 -4.27
CA HIS A 260 15.85 -25.87 -3.70
C HIS A 260 15.68 -26.98 -4.76
N CYS A 261 14.63 -26.89 -5.59
CA CYS A 261 14.29 -27.95 -6.54
C CYS A 261 14.66 -27.64 -8.00
N GLY A 262 15.17 -26.44 -8.29
CA GLY A 262 15.61 -26.03 -9.63
C GLY A 262 14.50 -25.73 -10.64
N LYS A 263 13.21 -25.93 -10.29
CA LYS A 263 12.09 -25.57 -11.17
C LYS A 263 12.07 -24.07 -11.44
N ALA A 264 11.81 -23.69 -12.69
CA ALA A 264 11.97 -22.32 -13.15
C ALA A 264 10.84 -21.91 -14.10
N TYR A 265 10.63 -20.60 -14.18
CA TYR A 265 9.66 -19.92 -15.00
C TYR A 265 10.35 -18.77 -15.75
N ASP A 266 9.93 -18.51 -16.99
CA ASP A 266 10.20 -17.27 -17.70
C ASP A 266 8.93 -16.43 -17.80
N MET A 267 9.02 -15.17 -17.43
CA MET A 267 7.95 -14.19 -17.63
C MET A 267 8.08 -13.63 -19.05
N ASP A 268 7.05 -13.78 -19.87
CA ASP A 268 7.04 -13.18 -21.21
C ASP A 268 6.75 -11.65 -21.16
N THR A 269 6.69 -11.03 -22.33
CA THR A 269 6.41 -9.59 -22.45
C THR A 269 4.94 -9.24 -22.15
N HIS A 270 4.05 -10.22 -22.07
CA HIS A 270 2.65 -10.06 -21.67
C HIS A 270 2.45 -10.31 -20.17
N GLY A 271 3.53 -10.48 -19.40
CA GLY A 271 3.47 -10.73 -17.96
C GLY A 271 3.02 -12.14 -17.59
N VAL A 272 2.95 -13.06 -18.56
CA VAL A 272 2.56 -14.46 -18.34
C VAL A 272 3.77 -15.27 -17.93
N LEU A 273 3.61 -16.12 -16.91
CA LEU A 273 4.63 -17.04 -16.44
C LEU A 273 4.59 -18.35 -17.23
N HIS A 274 5.71 -18.73 -17.83
CA HIS A 274 5.87 -19.99 -18.56
C HIS A 274 6.84 -20.89 -17.81
N GLY A 275 6.39 -22.04 -17.32
CA GLY A 275 7.28 -23.03 -16.72
C GLY A 275 8.24 -23.63 -17.75
N GLU A 276 9.51 -23.75 -17.39
CA GLU A 276 10.51 -24.38 -18.25
C GLU A 276 10.13 -25.85 -18.54
N ASN A 277 10.25 -26.27 -19.80
CA ASN A 277 9.82 -27.60 -20.26
C ASN A 277 8.30 -27.86 -20.12
N GLY A 278 7.47 -26.82 -19.96
CA GLY A 278 6.01 -26.92 -19.97
C GLY A 278 5.40 -27.43 -18.66
N ASP A 279 6.13 -27.40 -17.54
CA ASP A 279 5.68 -27.94 -16.26
C ASP A 279 5.08 -26.90 -15.28
N GLY A 280 4.85 -25.66 -15.75
CA GLY A 280 4.39 -24.56 -14.90
C GLY A 280 3.07 -24.83 -14.16
N LYS A 281 3.02 -24.50 -12.88
CA LYS A 281 1.81 -24.59 -12.03
C LYS A 281 0.94 -23.34 -12.09
N PHE A 282 1.55 -22.21 -12.41
CA PHE A 282 0.89 -20.91 -12.52
C PHE A 282 1.33 -20.21 -13.81
N THR A 283 0.39 -19.49 -14.40
CA THR A 283 0.63 -18.60 -15.55
C THR A 283 0.54 -17.13 -15.18
N SER A 284 0.11 -16.82 -13.96
CA SER A 284 -0.21 -15.47 -13.48
C SER A 284 0.43 -15.22 -12.12
N VAL A 285 1.04 -14.05 -11.96
CA VAL A 285 1.62 -13.60 -10.68
C VAL A 285 0.54 -13.49 -9.60
N PRO A 286 -0.62 -12.84 -9.84
CA PRO A 286 -1.74 -12.83 -8.90
C PRO A 286 -2.20 -14.21 -8.40
N ASP A 287 -2.28 -15.21 -9.28
CA ASP A 287 -2.78 -16.53 -8.90
C ASP A 287 -1.80 -17.26 -7.97
N TRP A 288 -0.50 -17.16 -8.26
CA TRP A 288 0.55 -17.69 -7.38
C TRP A 288 0.52 -16.96 -6.03
N TYR A 289 0.45 -15.63 -6.03
CA TYR A 289 0.37 -14.81 -4.82
C TYR A 289 -0.83 -15.18 -3.92
N GLU A 290 -2.01 -15.38 -4.49
CA GLU A 290 -3.20 -15.80 -3.72
C GLU A 290 -3.12 -17.28 -3.28
N TRP A 291 -2.42 -18.14 -4.03
CA TRP A 291 -2.12 -19.50 -3.57
C TRP A 291 -1.22 -19.50 -2.32
N GLU A 292 -0.20 -18.64 -2.27
CA GLU A 292 0.66 -18.46 -1.08
C GLU A 292 -0.15 -17.95 0.11
N ARG A 293 -1.02 -16.97 -0.08
CA ARG A 293 -1.97 -16.53 0.95
C ARG A 293 -2.79 -17.71 1.49
N GLY A 294 -3.28 -18.56 0.59
CA GLY A 294 -4.02 -19.77 0.94
C GLY A 294 -3.20 -20.77 1.77
N ASN A 295 -1.90 -20.92 1.50
CA ASN A 295 -1.00 -21.73 2.32
C ASN A 295 -0.86 -21.15 3.74
N VAL A 296 -0.58 -19.85 3.86
CA VAL A 296 -0.46 -19.17 5.16
C VAL A 296 -1.74 -19.29 5.97
N LYS A 297 -2.91 -19.12 5.34
CA LYS A 297 -4.20 -19.33 5.99
C LYS A 297 -4.33 -20.74 6.58
N ARG A 298 -3.96 -21.78 5.81
CA ARG A 298 -3.99 -23.17 6.29
C ARG A 298 -3.04 -23.42 7.46
N GLU A 299 -1.84 -22.80 7.44
CA GLU A 299 -0.92 -22.87 8.58
C GLU A 299 -1.53 -22.26 9.84
N ILE A 300 -2.21 -21.11 9.72
CA ILE A 300 -2.88 -20.45 10.85
C ILE A 300 -4.03 -21.31 11.39
N GLU A 301 -4.89 -21.83 10.50
CA GLU A 301 -6.06 -22.64 10.85
C GLU A 301 -5.66 -23.98 11.49
N SER A 302 -4.54 -24.57 11.05
CA SER A 302 -3.99 -25.81 11.63
C SER A 302 -3.16 -25.59 12.90
N GLY A 303 -2.93 -24.34 13.31
CA GLY A 303 -2.13 -24.00 14.49
C GLY A 303 -0.61 -24.12 14.29
N ASN A 304 -0.15 -24.28 13.06
CA ASN A 304 1.26 -24.45 12.71
C ASN A 304 1.98 -23.12 12.38
N TYR A 305 1.23 -22.04 12.18
CA TYR A 305 1.82 -20.73 11.89
C TYR A 305 2.52 -20.13 13.12
N ARG A 306 3.82 -19.84 12.98
CA ARG A 306 4.59 -18.98 13.88
C ARG A 306 5.78 -18.40 13.14
N PHE A 307 6.03 -17.12 13.34
CA PHE A 307 7.27 -16.45 12.90
C PHE A 307 8.03 -15.94 14.12
N GLU A 308 9.36 -16.11 14.11
CA GLU A 308 10.26 -15.54 15.09
C GLU A 308 11.59 -15.19 14.42
N ASP A 309 12.07 -13.95 14.61
CA ASP A 309 13.40 -13.54 14.21
C ASP A 309 13.91 -12.40 15.08
N ASP A 310 15.23 -12.24 15.16
CA ASP A 310 15.82 -11.00 15.64
C ASP A 310 15.66 -9.93 14.55
N VAL A 311 15.32 -8.72 14.98
CA VAL A 311 15.10 -7.57 14.11
C VAL A 311 15.94 -6.39 14.53
N ILE A 312 16.41 -5.63 13.55
CA ILE A 312 16.89 -4.26 13.78
C ILE A 312 15.66 -3.35 13.83
N VAL A 313 15.62 -2.46 14.84
CA VAL A 313 14.50 -1.55 15.05
C VAL A 313 14.91 -0.11 14.77
N ASP A 314 14.25 0.50 13.78
CA ASP A 314 14.31 1.95 13.51
C ASP A 314 12.96 2.60 13.90
N SER A 315 12.99 3.60 14.76
CA SER A 315 11.83 4.46 15.09
C SER A 315 11.71 5.62 14.11
N LEU A 316 10.49 6.03 13.79
CA LEU A 316 10.16 7.18 12.95
C LEU A 316 9.09 8.04 13.64
N PRO A 317 9.49 8.82 14.66
CA PRO A 317 8.55 9.59 15.48
C PRO A 317 8.14 10.90 14.78
N GLY A 318 9.00 11.39 13.88
CA GLY A 318 8.91 12.71 13.27
C GLY A 318 9.41 12.76 11.83
N SER A 319 9.38 13.96 11.26
CA SER A 319 9.87 14.24 9.90
C SER A 319 11.39 14.35 9.78
N LYS A 320 12.14 14.19 10.88
CA LYS A 320 13.61 14.30 10.90
C LYS A 320 14.33 13.03 10.44
N GLY A 321 13.59 11.96 10.18
CA GLY A 321 14.12 10.69 9.72
C GLY A 321 14.19 9.63 10.83
N PHE A 322 14.82 8.52 10.50
CA PHE A 322 14.89 7.33 11.35
C PHE A 322 15.83 7.52 12.54
N ILE A 323 15.44 6.95 13.67
CA ILE A 323 16.25 6.80 14.88
C ILE A 323 16.51 5.31 15.09
N ARG A 324 17.77 4.88 14.98
CA ARG A 324 18.18 3.51 15.29
C ARG A 324 18.03 3.27 16.80
N LEU A 325 17.18 2.33 17.18
CA LEU A 325 16.99 1.95 18.59
C LEU A 325 17.93 0.81 19.00
N GLY A 326 18.02 -0.24 18.19
CA GLY A 326 18.86 -1.40 18.49
C GLY A 326 18.30 -2.69 17.90
N ASN A 327 18.62 -3.81 18.55
CA ASN A 327 18.09 -5.13 18.20
C ASN A 327 16.94 -5.50 19.15
N ALA A 328 15.94 -6.18 18.63
CA ALA A 328 14.84 -6.75 19.39
C ALA A 328 14.50 -8.14 18.84
N ASN A 329 13.80 -8.95 19.62
CA ASN A 329 13.17 -10.18 19.16
C ASN A 329 11.74 -9.86 18.70
N LEU A 330 11.38 -10.29 17.49
CA LEU A 330 10.04 -10.18 16.93
C LEU A 330 9.41 -11.56 16.85
N VAL A 331 8.24 -11.73 17.47
CA VAL A 331 7.37 -12.90 17.31
C VAL A 331 6.07 -12.47 16.64
N HIS A 332 5.58 -13.27 15.69
CA HIS A 332 4.25 -13.13 15.13
C HIS A 332 3.55 -14.48 15.10
N ASP A 333 2.42 -14.58 15.81
CA ASP A 333 1.62 -15.78 15.92
C ASP A 333 0.12 -15.43 16.06
N ARG A 334 -0.72 -16.38 16.49
CA ARG A 334 -2.18 -16.19 16.65
C ARG A 334 -2.56 -15.04 17.59
N THR A 335 -1.67 -14.61 18.47
CA THR A 335 -1.88 -13.51 19.42
C THR A 335 -1.44 -12.15 18.88
N GLY A 336 -0.92 -12.11 17.64
CA GLY A 336 -0.49 -10.88 16.98
C GLY A 336 1.04 -10.70 17.00
N PHE A 337 1.49 -9.46 16.82
CA PHE A 337 2.92 -9.12 16.81
C PHE A 337 3.39 -8.75 18.21
N HIS A 338 4.55 -9.27 18.59
CA HIS A 338 5.24 -8.98 19.85
C HIS A 338 6.69 -8.66 19.56
N VAL A 339 7.12 -7.43 19.89
CA VAL A 339 8.51 -7.01 19.73
C VAL A 339 9.07 -6.68 21.11
N LYS A 340 10.12 -7.38 21.52
CA LYS A 340 10.75 -7.19 22.83
C LYS A 340 12.25 -6.95 22.68
N GLY A 341 12.77 -5.92 23.34
CA GLY A 341 14.18 -5.57 23.29
C GLY A 341 14.60 -4.72 24.47
N VAL A 342 15.88 -4.41 24.55
CA VAL A 342 16.44 -3.47 25.53
C VAL A 342 17.24 -2.43 24.76
N PHE A 343 16.84 -1.16 24.89
CA PHE A 343 17.49 -0.03 24.22
C PHE A 343 18.05 0.90 25.28
N ASP A 344 19.36 1.17 25.24
CA ASP A 344 20.06 2.01 26.22
C ASP A 344 19.79 1.63 27.69
N GLY A 345 19.63 0.33 27.97
CA GLY A 345 19.33 -0.19 29.31
C GLY A 345 17.86 -0.10 29.73
N VAL A 346 16.97 0.35 28.84
CA VAL A 346 15.52 0.45 29.07
C VAL A 346 14.81 -0.67 28.31
N GLU A 347 13.93 -1.39 29.00
CA GLU A 347 13.07 -2.40 28.37
C GLU A 347 12.12 -1.75 27.36
N PHE A 348 11.99 -2.37 26.20
CA PHE A 348 11.07 -2.00 25.15
C PHE A 348 10.13 -3.16 24.84
N SER A 349 8.84 -2.88 24.80
CA SER A 349 7.81 -3.80 24.32
C SER A 349 6.86 -3.08 23.37
N LEU A 350 6.57 -3.70 22.23
CA LEU A 350 5.52 -3.29 21.31
C LEU A 350 4.66 -4.50 20.98
N GLU A 351 3.37 -4.41 21.32
CA GLU A 351 2.39 -5.46 21.09
C GLU A 351 1.29 -4.95 20.16
N LYS A 352 0.91 -5.78 19.17
CA LYS A 352 -0.19 -5.53 18.24
C LYS A 352 -1.04 -6.77 18.11
N GLU A 353 -2.15 -6.79 18.83
CA GLU A 353 -3.18 -7.83 18.69
C GLU A 353 -3.71 -7.92 17.25
N PRO A 354 -4.23 -9.08 16.81
CA PRO A 354 -4.72 -9.27 15.45
C PRO A 354 -5.75 -8.24 15.00
N LEU A 355 -6.65 -7.81 15.89
CA LEU A 355 -7.69 -6.81 15.56
C LEU A 355 -7.19 -5.36 15.55
N ALA A 356 -5.98 -5.09 16.06
CA ALA A 356 -5.42 -3.75 16.09
C ALA A 356 -4.97 -3.28 14.69
N ASN A 357 -4.60 -4.23 13.81
CA ASN A 357 -4.09 -3.95 12.47
C ASN A 357 -4.76 -4.91 11.47
N TYR A 358 -5.63 -4.38 10.60
CA TYR A 358 -6.23 -5.21 9.53
C TYR A 358 -5.23 -5.64 8.46
N SER A 359 -4.04 -5.02 8.44
CA SER A 359 -2.89 -5.39 7.63
C SER A 359 -1.63 -4.66 8.15
N ILE A 360 -0.46 -4.92 7.56
CA ILE A 360 0.82 -4.28 7.92
C ILE A 360 1.50 -3.63 6.72
N HIS A 361 2.34 -2.63 6.95
CA HIS A 361 3.16 -2.08 5.87
C HIS A 361 4.40 -2.96 5.67
N ILE A 362 4.74 -3.23 4.42
CA ILE A 362 5.95 -3.98 4.04
C ILE A 362 6.71 -3.20 2.98
N GLU A 363 8.03 -3.34 2.99
CA GLU A 363 8.93 -2.72 2.01
C GLU A 363 9.98 -3.74 1.57
N TYR A 364 10.31 -3.70 0.28
CA TYR A 364 11.36 -4.52 -0.31
C TYR A 364 12.62 -3.68 -0.48
N ASP A 365 13.73 -4.06 0.17
CA ASP A 365 14.99 -3.29 0.18
C ASP A 365 14.79 -1.79 0.43
N TYR A 366 14.21 -1.48 1.60
CA TYR A 366 13.76 -0.12 1.87
C TYR A 366 14.92 0.88 1.90
N LEU A 367 14.85 1.92 1.07
CA LEU A 367 15.86 2.96 0.90
C LEU A 367 17.27 2.42 0.55
N GLY A 368 17.35 1.25 -0.10
CA GLY A 368 18.62 0.65 -0.50
C GLY A 368 19.47 0.19 0.69
N LYS A 369 18.85 -0.09 1.84
CA LYS A 369 19.52 -0.62 3.04
C LYS A 369 19.91 -2.10 2.91
N GLY A 370 19.58 -2.74 1.79
CA GLY A 370 19.87 -4.15 1.51
C GLY A 370 18.96 -5.13 2.25
N ALA A 371 17.86 -4.65 2.85
CA ALA A 371 17.00 -5.47 3.70
C ALA A 371 15.52 -5.09 3.52
N ASP A 372 14.68 -6.13 3.43
CA ASP A 372 13.23 -6.00 3.51
C ASP A 372 12.83 -5.68 4.96
N CYS A 373 11.70 -5.00 5.13
CA CYS A 373 11.18 -4.72 6.46
C CYS A 373 9.66 -4.69 6.51
N ILE A 374 9.14 -4.89 7.71
CA ILE A 374 7.77 -4.55 8.05
C ILE A 374 7.75 -3.24 8.85
N SER A 375 6.63 -2.53 8.87
CA SER A 375 6.45 -1.45 9.84
C SER A 375 5.16 -1.57 10.64
N LEU A 376 5.30 -1.28 11.94
CA LEU A 376 4.22 -1.29 12.93
C LEU A 376 4.10 0.11 13.54
N SER A 377 2.94 0.73 13.39
CA SER A 377 2.69 2.09 13.89
C SER A 377 1.90 2.11 15.19
N THR A 378 2.27 3.00 16.11
CA THR A 378 1.37 3.50 17.17
C THR A 378 0.82 4.87 16.76
N LEU A 379 0.07 5.56 17.63
CA LEU A 379 -0.34 6.93 17.34
C LEU A 379 0.85 7.90 17.39
N ASP A 380 1.87 7.60 18.19
CA ASP A 380 3.00 8.50 18.45
C ASP A 380 4.24 8.20 17.61
N ASP A 381 4.40 6.95 17.14
CA ASP A 381 5.61 6.48 16.46
C ASP A 381 5.30 5.44 15.36
N THR A 382 6.27 5.16 14.50
CA THR A 382 6.25 4.06 13.53
C THR A 382 7.58 3.33 13.56
N TYR A 383 7.54 2.04 13.89
CA TYR A 383 8.71 1.20 14.03
C TYR A 383 8.91 0.37 12.76
N TYR A 384 10.06 0.53 12.12
CA TYR A 384 10.50 -0.29 11.00
C TYR A 384 11.38 -1.41 11.55
N LEU A 385 11.00 -2.65 11.24
CA LEU A 385 11.59 -3.87 11.78
C LEU A 385 12.21 -4.65 10.63
N TYR A 386 13.54 -4.82 10.68
CA TYR A 386 14.32 -5.49 9.65
C TYR A 386 14.75 -6.88 10.16
N PRO A 387 14.14 -7.99 9.67
CA PRO A 387 14.56 -9.35 9.98
C PRO A 387 16.06 -9.56 9.69
N ARG A 388 16.76 -10.28 10.59
CA ARG A 388 18.21 -10.46 10.50
C ARG A 388 18.62 -11.80 9.91
N HIS A 389 17.84 -12.85 10.15
CA HIS A 389 18.22 -14.20 9.76
C HIS A 389 17.36 -14.70 8.61
N GLN A 390 16.05 -14.46 8.65
CA GLN A 390 15.13 -14.93 7.63
C GLN A 390 15.00 -13.92 6.48
N LYS A 391 15.04 -14.41 5.24
CA LYS A 391 14.95 -13.58 4.02
C LYS A 391 13.58 -13.71 3.37
N ASN A 392 13.16 -12.69 2.60
CA ASN A 392 11.93 -12.72 1.80
C ASN A 392 10.67 -13.08 2.62
N VAL A 393 10.64 -12.76 3.91
CA VAL A 393 9.55 -13.15 4.84
C VAL A 393 8.42 -12.15 4.92
N VAL A 394 8.65 -10.91 4.48
CA VAL A 394 7.71 -9.80 4.71
C VAL A 394 6.36 -10.03 4.04
N THR A 395 6.33 -10.71 2.89
CA THR A 395 5.09 -11.08 2.19
C THR A 395 4.29 -12.12 2.98
N LYS A 396 4.95 -13.16 3.51
CA LYS A 396 4.32 -14.15 4.42
C LYS A 396 3.73 -13.49 5.66
N LEU A 397 4.49 -12.58 6.28
CA LEU A 397 4.02 -11.80 7.44
C LEU A 397 2.80 -10.94 7.11
N HIS A 398 2.80 -10.32 5.94
CA HIS A 398 1.67 -9.53 5.45
C HIS A 398 0.42 -10.40 5.26
N PHE A 399 0.53 -11.58 4.62
CA PHE A 399 -0.58 -12.51 4.50
C PHE A 399 -1.11 -12.94 5.87
N ALA A 400 -0.20 -13.30 6.77
CA ALA A 400 -0.58 -13.76 8.09
C ALA A 400 -1.32 -12.69 8.88
N ALA A 401 -0.89 -11.43 8.82
CA ALA A 401 -1.58 -10.32 9.49
C ALA A 401 -3.03 -10.17 9.00
N GLU A 402 -3.26 -10.23 7.68
CA GLU A 402 -4.59 -10.09 7.10
C GLU A 402 -5.49 -11.28 7.41
N GLU A 403 -4.98 -12.51 7.31
CA GLU A 403 -5.75 -13.71 7.59
C GLU A 403 -6.06 -13.86 9.09
N LEU A 404 -5.12 -13.53 9.98
CA LEU A 404 -5.36 -13.47 11.42
C LEU A 404 -6.44 -12.45 11.76
N PHE A 405 -6.39 -11.23 11.18
CA PHE A 405 -7.44 -10.24 11.37
C PHE A 405 -8.82 -10.80 10.95
N LYS A 406 -8.91 -11.41 9.76
CA LYS A 406 -10.17 -11.99 9.24
C LYS A 406 -10.72 -13.08 10.17
N ILE A 407 -9.86 -14.02 10.58
CA ILE A 407 -10.23 -15.15 11.44
C ILE A 407 -10.72 -14.65 12.80
N VAL A 408 -9.92 -13.83 13.49
CA VAL A 408 -10.26 -13.32 14.84
C VAL A 408 -11.50 -12.42 14.81
N ASN A 409 -11.67 -11.61 13.75
CA ASN A 409 -12.86 -10.78 13.58
C ASN A 409 -14.12 -11.63 13.37
N ALA A 410 -14.03 -12.70 12.57
CA ALA A 410 -15.13 -13.63 12.37
C ALA A 410 -15.49 -14.40 13.66
N GLU A 411 -14.49 -14.82 14.45
CA GLU A 411 -14.69 -15.44 15.76
C GLU A 411 -15.36 -14.48 16.74
N THR A 412 -14.95 -13.21 16.75
CA THR A 412 -15.53 -12.18 17.63
C THR A 412 -16.98 -11.86 17.29
N LYS A 413 -17.36 -11.88 16.01
CA LYS A 413 -18.75 -11.66 15.56
C LYS A 413 -19.69 -12.83 15.85
N LYS A 414 -19.16 -14.02 16.14
CA LYS A 414 -19.94 -15.22 16.51
C LYS A 414 -20.19 -15.33 18.01
N LYS A 415 -19.37 -14.67 18.82
CA LYS A 415 -19.58 -14.48 20.26
C LYS A 415 -20.60 -13.38 20.48
#